data_AF-A0A0K0DVK9-F1
#
_entry.id   AF-A0A0K0DVK9-F1
#
_cell.length_a   1.000
_cell.length_b   1.000
_cell.length_c   1.000
_cell.angle_alpha   90.00
_cell.angle_beta   90.00
_cell.angle_gamma   90.00
#
_symmetry.space_group_name_H-M   'P 1'
#
loop_
_entity.id
_entity.type
_entity.pdbx_description
1 polymer ?
#
loop_
_entity_poly.entity_id
_entity_poly.type
_entity_poly.pdbx_seq_one_letter_code
_entity_poly.pdbx_strand_id
1 'polypeptide(L)'
;MAINFFRVFVWDFLEGVKCSVKGFFVIRELDRVTHIEPKTKEKKEVKTVLSERRRAEAEKKDVISLRKPSDEVPVNNMPIWQRILKIISYNLICVFVITVIQYICEMFKSVETDGSMLTDILTETIHLIGYVPIIFTRILSVLWHSDVSNIALRYRGVTSSDSSPFSVKAADFIFTIVFELIFNIQTVFLKYFPCPVVINNILIFIHSSLLNSLYSFEYYWMALGWNTQRRIATIENSWPYFVGFGAILAYASTFSESTVINGCIFASLFPFFIISGYLNNFTPARREIPSIPIFKFSFFIADKLSYRIFGSLKRAMFE
;
A
#
# COMPACT_ATOMS: atom_id res chain seq x y z
N MET A 1 12.71 26.43 23.69
CA MET A 1 11.70 25.44 23.25
C MET A 1 11.61 25.37 21.73
N ALA A 2 11.36 26.47 21.02
CA ALA A 2 11.27 26.50 19.55
C ALA A 2 12.52 25.99 18.81
N ILE A 3 13.73 26.35 19.26
CA ILE A 3 14.99 25.86 18.66
C ILE A 3 15.12 24.34 18.78
N ASN A 4 14.75 23.77 19.93
CA ASN A 4 14.76 22.32 20.13
C ASN A 4 13.71 21.64 19.26
N PHE A 5 12.49 22.20 19.19
CA PHE A 5 11.44 21.69 18.30
C PHE A 5 11.93 21.66 16.84
N PHE A 6 12.45 22.78 16.33
CA PHE A 6 12.90 22.86 14.94
C PHE A 6 14.06 21.90 14.65
N ARG A 7 15.06 21.84 15.55
CA ARG A 7 16.20 20.91 15.40
C ARG A 7 15.74 19.45 15.37
N VAL A 8 14.83 19.08 16.27
CA VAL A 8 14.30 17.71 16.36
C VAL A 8 13.41 17.41 15.14
N PHE A 9 12.58 18.35 14.71
CA PHE A 9 11.77 18.25 13.50
C PHE A 9 12.63 17.98 12.26
N VAL A 10 13.66 18.80 12.03
CA VAL A 10 14.56 18.63 10.88
C VAL A 10 15.30 17.30 10.95
N TRP A 11 15.77 16.91 12.14
CA TRP A 11 16.45 15.63 12.32
C TRP A 11 15.54 14.44 12.01
N ASP A 12 14.34 14.40 12.56
CA ASP A 12 13.41 13.30 12.35
C ASP A 12 12.93 13.25 10.89
N PHE A 13 12.70 14.40 10.26
CA PHE A 13 12.41 14.50 8.83
C PHE A 13 13.57 13.93 7.98
N LEU A 14 14.81 14.34 8.22
CA LEU A 14 15.97 13.86 7.47
C LEU A 14 16.23 12.37 7.70
N GLU A 15 16.03 11.87 8.91
CA GLU A 15 16.13 10.43 9.18
C GLU A 15 15.03 9.67 8.44
N GLY A 16 13.80 10.21 8.35
CA GLY A 16 12.74 9.68 7.50
C GLY A 16 13.15 9.57 6.03
N VAL A 17 13.68 10.64 5.46
CA VAL A 17 14.17 10.68 4.06
C VAL A 17 15.28 9.66 3.84
N LYS A 18 16.26 9.58 4.74
CA LYS A 18 17.35 8.60 4.66
C LYS A 18 16.83 7.16 4.74
N CYS A 19 15.85 6.91 5.61
CA CYS A 19 15.22 5.62 5.78
C CYS A 19 14.45 5.16 4.53
N SER A 20 13.82 6.07 3.79
CA SER A 20 13.00 5.71 2.62
C SER A 20 13.83 5.19 1.44
N VAL A 21 15.11 5.55 1.34
CA VAL A 21 16.00 5.11 0.26
C VAL A 21 16.64 3.73 0.53
N LYS A 22 16.62 3.21 1.77
CA LYS A 22 17.29 1.94 2.11
C LYS A 22 16.82 0.75 1.26
N GLY A 23 15.54 0.69 0.95
CA GLY A 23 14.93 -0.37 0.14
C GLY A 23 15.50 -0.47 -1.27
N PHE A 24 16.09 0.59 -1.83
CA PHE A 24 16.78 0.55 -3.12
C PHE A 24 18.09 -0.22 -3.08
N PHE A 25 18.78 -0.24 -1.92
CA PHE A 25 20.11 -0.84 -1.79
C PHE A 25 20.09 -2.30 -1.35
N VAL A 26 19.03 -2.75 -0.67
CA VAL A 26 18.97 -4.10 -0.06
C VAL A 26 18.32 -5.14 -0.98
N ILE A 27 17.86 -4.76 -2.19
CA ILE A 27 17.20 -5.68 -3.15
C ILE A 27 18.06 -6.91 -3.45
N ARG A 28 19.35 -6.69 -3.69
CA ARG A 28 20.30 -7.79 -4.00
C ARG A 28 20.45 -8.77 -2.83
N GLU A 29 20.26 -8.31 -1.61
CA GLU A 29 20.32 -9.16 -0.42
C GLU A 29 19.01 -9.91 -0.21
N LEU A 30 17.88 -9.25 -0.47
CA LEU A 30 16.56 -9.85 -0.44
C LEU A 30 16.41 -10.98 -1.49
N ASP A 31 17.02 -10.84 -2.68
CA ASP A 31 17.09 -11.90 -3.70
C ASP A 31 17.80 -13.17 -3.20
N ARG A 32 18.64 -13.09 -2.15
CA ARG A 32 19.25 -14.29 -1.56
C ARG A 32 18.25 -15.07 -0.71
N VAL A 33 17.24 -14.41 -0.15
CA VAL A 33 16.23 -15.03 0.71
C VAL A 33 15.09 -15.65 -0.10
N THR A 34 14.86 -15.23 -1.34
CA THR A 34 13.82 -15.85 -2.20
C THR A 34 14.06 -17.33 -2.47
N HIS A 35 15.32 -17.78 -2.44
CA HIS A 35 15.69 -19.18 -2.65
C HIS A 35 15.61 -20.04 -1.38
N ILE A 36 15.40 -19.42 -0.21
CA ILE A 36 15.26 -20.13 1.03
C ILE A 36 13.79 -20.51 1.13
N GLU A 37 13.49 -21.79 0.89
CA GLU A 37 12.16 -22.35 1.18
C GLU A 37 11.72 -21.94 2.58
N PRO A 38 10.42 -21.63 2.78
CA PRO A 38 9.94 -21.29 4.10
C PRO A 38 10.35 -22.41 5.05
N LYS A 39 11.10 -22.09 6.10
CA LYS A 39 11.07 -22.92 7.30
C LYS A 39 9.63 -22.90 7.77
N THR A 40 8.82 -23.84 7.29
CA THR A 40 7.50 -24.12 7.84
C THR A 40 7.77 -24.32 9.31
N LYS A 41 7.47 -23.32 10.14
CA LYS A 41 7.42 -23.55 11.57
C LYS A 41 6.40 -24.68 11.67
N GLU A 42 6.83 -25.86 12.07
CA GLU A 42 5.94 -26.86 12.63
C GLU A 42 5.02 -26.06 13.55
N LYS A 43 3.73 -25.98 13.21
CA LYS A 43 2.77 -25.44 14.14
C LYS A 43 3.02 -26.24 15.41
N LYS A 44 3.47 -25.56 16.47
CA LYS A 44 3.33 -26.08 17.84
C LYS A 44 1.83 -26.04 18.11
N GLU A 45 1.13 -26.95 17.45
CA GLU A 45 -0.27 -27.20 17.63
C GLU A 45 -0.40 -27.59 19.11
N VAL A 46 -1.24 -26.86 19.84
CA VAL A 46 -1.50 -27.13 21.24
C VAL A 46 -1.96 -28.59 21.32
N LYS A 47 -1.11 -29.45 21.92
CA LYS A 47 -1.37 -30.88 22.03
C LYS A 47 -2.52 -31.06 23.02
N THR A 48 -3.72 -31.19 22.48
CA THR A 48 -4.89 -31.69 23.22
C THR A 48 -5.00 -33.19 22.98
N VAL A 49 -5.54 -33.93 23.95
CA VAL A 49 -5.78 -35.38 23.81
C VAL A 49 -6.63 -35.68 22.57
N LEU A 50 -7.57 -34.80 22.23
CA LEU A 50 -8.40 -34.89 21.03
C LEU A 50 -7.59 -34.67 19.74
N SER A 51 -6.67 -33.70 19.70
CA SER A 51 -5.80 -33.51 18.53
C SER A 51 -4.83 -34.67 18.34
N GLU A 52 -4.34 -35.28 19.43
CA GLU A 52 -3.48 -36.47 19.35
C GLU A 52 -4.26 -37.68 18.82
N ARG A 53 -5.51 -37.88 19.27
CA ARG A 53 -6.38 -38.93 18.70
C ARG A 53 -6.68 -38.70 17.23
N ARG A 54 -6.99 -37.46 16.82
CA ARG A 54 -7.17 -37.10 15.41
C ARG A 54 -5.89 -37.32 14.60
N ARG A 55 -4.71 -37.04 15.15
CA ARG A 55 -3.42 -37.33 14.51
C ARG A 55 -3.16 -38.82 14.39
N ALA A 56 -3.39 -39.62 15.43
CA ALA A 56 -3.22 -41.07 15.35
C ALA A 56 -4.21 -41.70 14.34
N GLU A 57 -5.43 -41.17 14.22
CA GLU A 57 -6.39 -41.58 13.19
C GLU A 57 -5.97 -41.10 11.79
N ALA A 58 -5.44 -39.87 11.69
CA ALA A 58 -4.94 -39.31 10.44
C ALA A 58 -3.68 -40.06 9.97
N GLU A 59 -2.72 -40.37 10.83
CA GLU A 59 -1.52 -41.18 10.52
C GLU A 59 -1.92 -42.59 10.09
N LYS A 60 -2.93 -43.20 10.74
CA LYS A 60 -3.50 -44.48 10.28
C LYS A 60 -4.13 -44.38 8.89
N LYS A 61 -4.74 -43.25 8.55
CA LYS A 61 -5.29 -42.98 7.22
C LYS A 61 -4.20 -42.58 6.21
N ASP A 62 -3.16 -41.88 6.64
CA ASP A 62 -2.08 -41.36 5.81
C ASP A 62 -1.11 -42.45 5.40
N VAL A 63 -0.88 -43.47 6.24
CA VAL A 63 -0.15 -44.68 5.82
C VAL A 63 -0.83 -45.34 4.61
N ILE A 64 -2.14 -45.14 4.42
CA ILE A 64 -2.90 -45.62 3.25
C ILE A 64 -2.88 -44.60 2.09
N SER A 65 -2.75 -43.29 2.36
CA SER A 65 -2.74 -42.22 1.34
C SER A 65 -1.37 -41.58 1.06
N LEU A 66 -0.26 -42.23 1.42
CA LEU A 66 1.15 -41.83 1.29
C LEU A 66 1.66 -41.48 -0.14
N ARG A 67 0.80 -41.00 -1.05
CA ARG A 67 1.20 -40.57 -2.40
C ARG A 67 0.53 -39.32 -2.97
N LYS A 68 -0.11 -38.50 -2.15
CA LYS A 68 -0.39 -37.11 -2.56
C LYS A 68 0.52 -36.17 -1.79
N PRO A 69 1.57 -35.60 -2.42
CA PRO A 69 2.30 -34.48 -1.84
C PRO A 69 1.25 -33.42 -1.50
N SER A 70 1.19 -33.06 -0.23
CA SER A 70 0.43 -31.89 0.24
C SER A 70 0.73 -30.71 -0.67
N ASP A 71 -0.30 -29.93 -0.99
CA ASP A 71 -0.26 -28.74 -1.83
C ASP A 71 0.75 -27.70 -1.29
N GLU A 72 2.04 -27.94 -1.50
CA GLU A 72 3.08 -26.93 -1.44
C GLU A 72 2.81 -26.01 -2.63
N VAL A 73 2.09 -24.92 -2.36
CA VAL A 73 1.93 -23.83 -3.31
C VAL A 73 3.34 -23.52 -3.84
N PRO A 74 3.61 -23.75 -5.15
CA PRO A 74 4.94 -23.53 -5.69
C PRO A 74 5.31 -22.08 -5.39
N VAL A 75 6.29 -21.90 -4.50
CA VAL A 75 6.85 -20.59 -4.25
C VAL A 75 7.44 -20.18 -5.58
N ASN A 76 6.81 -19.21 -6.25
CA ASN A 76 7.31 -18.68 -7.49
C ASN A 76 8.73 -18.17 -7.23
N ASN A 77 9.73 -18.93 -7.68
CA ASN A 77 11.16 -18.71 -7.45
C ASN A 77 11.72 -17.47 -8.17
N MET A 78 10.85 -16.65 -8.77
CA MET A 78 11.24 -15.39 -9.39
C MET A 78 11.89 -14.46 -8.35
N PRO A 79 13.13 -14.01 -8.57
CA PRO A 79 13.79 -13.02 -7.71
C PRO A 79 13.00 -11.71 -7.69
N ILE A 80 13.14 -10.95 -6.61
CA ILE A 80 12.44 -9.68 -6.40
C ILE A 80 12.80 -8.69 -7.48
N TRP A 81 14.07 -8.60 -7.87
CA TRP A 81 14.47 -7.67 -8.94
C TRP A 81 13.67 -7.91 -10.23
N GLN A 82 13.45 -9.17 -10.61
CA GLN A 82 12.64 -9.48 -11.80
C GLN A 82 11.15 -9.12 -11.59
N ARG A 83 10.62 -9.29 -10.38
CA ARG A 83 9.25 -8.86 -10.05
C ARG A 83 9.10 -7.35 -10.16
N ILE A 84 10.02 -6.59 -9.56
CA ILE A 84 10.06 -5.12 -9.65
C ILE A 84 10.22 -4.68 -11.10
N LEU A 85 11.11 -5.30 -11.86
CA LEU A 85 11.31 -4.99 -13.28
C LEU A 85 10.04 -5.21 -14.10
N LYS A 86 9.27 -6.28 -13.81
CA LYS A 86 7.95 -6.49 -14.43
C LYS A 86 6.98 -5.37 -14.04
N ILE A 87 6.87 -5.00 -12.77
CA ILE A 87 6.00 -3.91 -12.34
C ILE A 87 6.33 -2.63 -13.12
N ILE A 88 7.61 -2.29 -13.22
CA ILE A 88 8.08 -1.11 -13.94
C ILE A 88 7.77 -1.23 -15.44
N SER A 89 8.09 -2.37 -16.07
CA SER A 89 7.88 -2.54 -17.52
C SER A 89 6.39 -2.47 -17.89
N TYR A 90 5.51 -3.12 -17.13
CA TYR A 90 4.06 -3.04 -17.36
C TYR A 90 3.52 -1.63 -17.15
N ASN A 91 3.97 -0.91 -16.12
CA ASN A 91 3.57 0.49 -15.91
C ASN A 91 4.06 1.40 -17.05
N LEU A 92 5.30 1.24 -17.51
CA LEU A 92 5.85 2.01 -18.63
C LEU A 92 5.11 1.72 -19.94
N ILE A 93 4.82 0.45 -20.23
CA ILE A 93 4.02 0.05 -21.41
C ILE A 93 2.63 0.69 -21.34
N CYS A 94 1.99 0.70 -20.17
CA CYS A 94 0.67 1.33 -20.02
C CYS A 94 0.72 2.83 -20.27
N VAL A 95 1.68 3.54 -19.66
CA VAL A 95 1.88 4.97 -19.91
C VAL A 95 2.09 5.23 -21.39
N PHE A 96 2.97 4.46 -22.05
CA PHE A 96 3.23 4.59 -23.47
C PHE A 96 1.96 4.40 -24.31
N VAL A 97 1.22 3.30 -24.10
CA VAL A 97 -0.03 3.00 -24.82
C VAL A 97 -1.05 4.13 -24.65
N ILE A 98 -1.20 4.68 -23.45
CA ILE A 98 -2.16 5.77 -23.19
C ILE A 98 -1.72 7.05 -23.85
N THR A 99 -0.43 7.41 -23.76
CA THR A 99 0.09 8.61 -24.43
C THR A 99 -0.08 8.52 -25.95
N VAL A 100 0.08 7.33 -26.53
CA VAL A 100 -0.16 7.09 -27.96
C VAL A 100 -1.65 7.20 -28.29
N ILE A 101 -2.53 6.61 -27.48
CA ILE A 101 -3.99 6.72 -27.67
C ILE A 101 -4.44 8.18 -27.58
N GLN A 102 -3.98 8.92 -26.57
CA GLN A 102 -4.27 10.34 -26.39
C GLN A 102 -3.77 11.16 -27.57
N TYR A 103 -2.53 10.95 -28.00
CA TYR A 103 -1.96 11.62 -29.17
C TYR A 103 -2.77 11.35 -30.45
N ILE A 104 -3.18 10.09 -30.67
CA ILE A 104 -4.02 9.73 -31.82
C ILE A 104 -5.38 10.43 -31.75
N CYS A 105 -6.02 10.46 -30.56
CA CYS A 105 -7.30 11.14 -30.38
C CYS A 105 -7.20 12.65 -30.64
N GLU A 106 -6.15 13.30 -30.13
CA GLU A 106 -5.88 14.73 -30.36
C GLU A 106 -5.62 15.01 -31.84
N MET A 107 -4.85 14.15 -32.52
CA MET A 107 -4.63 14.23 -33.97
C MET A 107 -5.95 14.12 -34.75
N PHE A 108 -6.83 13.16 -34.43
CA PHE A 108 -8.13 13.03 -35.09
C PHE A 108 -9.01 14.26 -34.87
N LYS A 109 -9.07 14.79 -33.63
CA LYS A 109 -9.78 16.03 -33.32
C LYS A 109 -9.25 17.24 -34.09
N SER A 110 -7.94 17.30 -34.37
CA SER A 110 -7.35 18.43 -35.10
C SER A 110 -7.64 18.43 -36.60
N VAL A 111 -7.90 17.25 -37.18
CA VAL A 111 -8.17 17.10 -38.62
C VAL A 111 -9.63 17.40 -38.95
N GLU A 112 -10.55 17.19 -38.02
CA GLU A 112 -11.99 17.42 -38.24
C GLU A 112 -12.38 18.86 -37.85
N THR A 113 -12.59 19.72 -38.86
CA THR A 113 -12.88 21.16 -38.68
C THR A 113 -14.27 21.41 -38.07
N ASP A 114 -15.24 20.56 -38.39
CA ASP A 114 -16.59 20.65 -37.85
C ASP A 114 -16.67 19.65 -36.71
N GLY A 115 -16.54 20.12 -35.46
CA GLY A 115 -16.63 19.32 -34.24
C GLY A 115 -17.96 18.58 -34.14
N SER A 116 -18.08 17.47 -34.84
CA SER A 116 -19.30 16.69 -34.88
C SER A 116 -19.48 16.03 -33.52
N MET A 117 -20.73 15.99 -33.04
CA MET A 117 -21.10 15.27 -31.82
C MET A 117 -20.59 13.82 -31.84
N LEU A 118 -20.45 13.22 -33.03
CA LEU A 118 -19.92 11.87 -33.21
C LEU A 118 -18.42 11.79 -32.88
N THR A 119 -17.61 12.77 -33.27
CA THR A 119 -16.16 12.83 -32.97
C THR A 119 -15.90 12.98 -31.48
N ASP A 120 -16.70 13.81 -30.80
CA ASP A 120 -16.61 13.95 -29.34
C ASP A 120 -17.00 12.67 -28.62
N ILE A 121 -18.14 12.06 -28.98
CA ILE A 121 -18.56 10.77 -28.40
C ILE A 121 -17.52 9.68 -28.65
N LEU A 122 -16.97 9.61 -29.87
CA LEU A 122 -15.95 8.63 -30.22
C LEU A 122 -14.68 8.85 -29.40
N THR A 123 -14.24 10.10 -29.25
CA THR A 123 -13.05 10.44 -28.46
C THR A 123 -13.23 10.10 -26.98
N GLU A 124 -14.37 10.47 -26.38
CA GLU A 124 -14.69 10.12 -24.99
C GLU A 124 -14.77 8.60 -24.79
N THR A 125 -15.33 7.88 -25.77
CA THR A 125 -15.39 6.41 -25.74
C THR A 125 -13.99 5.79 -25.81
N ILE A 126 -13.10 6.31 -26.67
CA ILE A 126 -11.72 5.86 -26.77
C ILE A 126 -10.96 6.12 -25.46
N HIS A 127 -11.13 7.30 -24.86
CA HIS A 127 -10.55 7.61 -23.56
C HIS A 127 -11.04 6.64 -22.47
N LEU A 128 -12.36 6.39 -22.41
CA LEU A 128 -12.95 5.46 -21.44
C LEU A 128 -12.37 4.04 -21.58
N ILE A 129 -12.28 3.54 -22.82
CA ILE A 129 -11.66 2.24 -23.11
C ILE A 129 -10.17 2.25 -22.71
N GLY A 130 -9.47 3.35 -22.95
CA GLY A 130 -8.07 3.54 -22.56
C GLY A 130 -7.80 3.44 -21.05
N TYR A 131 -8.80 3.73 -20.20
CA TYR A 131 -8.68 3.56 -18.74
C TYR A 131 -8.79 2.09 -18.28
N VAL A 132 -9.37 1.19 -19.07
CA VAL A 132 -9.55 -0.22 -18.66
C VAL A 132 -8.20 -0.95 -18.42
N PRO A 133 -7.20 -0.89 -19.32
CA PRO A 133 -5.87 -1.44 -19.06
C PRO A 133 -5.19 -0.83 -17.82
N ILE A 134 -5.47 0.45 -17.50
CA ILE A 134 -4.93 1.10 -16.31
C ILE A 134 -5.49 0.42 -15.07
N ILE A 135 -6.82 0.29 -14.97
CA ILE A 135 -7.45 -0.35 -13.81
C ILE A 135 -6.91 -1.78 -13.64
N PHE A 136 -6.79 -2.53 -14.73
CA PHE A 136 -6.22 -3.86 -14.70
C PHE A 136 -4.77 -3.89 -14.19
N THR A 137 -3.91 -2.99 -14.68
CA THR A 137 -2.53 -2.89 -14.21
C THR A 137 -2.40 -2.38 -12.78
N ARG A 138 -3.36 -1.62 -12.26
CA ARG A 138 -3.45 -1.30 -10.82
C ARG A 138 -3.71 -2.53 -9.98
N ILE A 139 -4.65 -3.39 -10.39
CA ILE A 139 -4.94 -4.64 -9.68
C ILE A 139 -3.69 -5.53 -9.66
N LEU A 140 -3.01 -5.70 -10.80
CA LEU A 140 -1.75 -6.44 -10.86
C LEU A 140 -0.66 -5.83 -9.97
N SER A 141 -0.55 -4.49 -9.94
CA SER A 141 0.42 -3.80 -9.08
C SER A 141 0.19 -4.13 -7.62
N VAL A 142 -1.06 -4.11 -7.13
CA VAL A 142 -1.38 -4.47 -5.74
C VAL A 142 -0.98 -5.91 -5.41
N LEU A 143 -1.24 -6.86 -6.31
CA LEU A 143 -0.82 -8.25 -6.13
C LEU A 143 0.71 -8.38 -6.07
N TRP A 144 1.42 -7.69 -6.95
CA TRP A 144 2.88 -7.68 -6.95
C TRP A 144 3.48 -6.94 -5.75
N HIS A 145 2.84 -5.90 -5.24
CA HIS A 145 3.22 -5.21 -4.00
C HIS A 145 3.07 -6.13 -2.79
N SER A 146 1.97 -6.87 -2.71
CA SER A 146 1.77 -7.90 -1.69
C SER A 146 2.87 -8.97 -1.74
N ASP A 147 3.23 -9.44 -2.93
CA ASP A 147 4.33 -10.39 -3.11
C ASP A 147 5.69 -9.85 -2.61
N VAL A 148 6.02 -8.60 -2.96
CA VAL A 148 7.24 -7.93 -2.47
C VAL A 148 7.21 -7.84 -0.94
N SER A 149 6.07 -7.51 -0.36
CA SER A 149 5.91 -7.45 1.10
C SER A 149 6.14 -8.80 1.78
N ASN A 150 5.64 -9.89 1.18
CA ASN A 150 5.82 -11.24 1.70
C ASN A 150 7.29 -11.67 1.73
N ILE A 151 8.07 -11.25 0.72
CA ILE A 151 9.50 -11.56 0.68
C ILE A 151 10.28 -10.68 1.68
N ALA A 152 9.93 -9.40 1.79
CA ALA A 152 10.51 -8.52 2.80
C ALA A 152 10.22 -9.01 4.23
N LEU A 153 9.03 -9.58 4.47
CA LEU A 153 8.66 -10.22 5.74
C LEU A 153 9.56 -11.44 6.04
N ARG A 154 9.80 -12.30 5.05
CA ARG A 154 10.72 -13.45 5.16
C ARG A 154 12.15 -13.00 5.45
N TYR A 155 12.63 -11.97 4.74
CA TYR A 155 13.96 -11.39 4.97
C TYR A 155 14.10 -10.85 6.40
N ARG A 156 13.08 -10.16 6.92
CA ARG A 156 13.09 -9.66 8.32
C ARG A 156 12.99 -10.79 9.35
N GLY A 157 12.63 -12.01 8.95
CA GLY A 157 12.45 -13.15 9.85
C GLY A 157 11.26 -12.99 10.81
N VAL A 158 10.34 -12.05 10.54
CA VAL A 158 9.19 -11.81 11.40
C VAL A 158 8.13 -12.85 11.08
N THR A 159 7.82 -13.69 12.07
CA THR A 159 6.63 -14.54 12.00
C THR A 159 5.43 -13.78 12.51
N SER A 160 4.34 -13.78 11.75
CA SER A 160 3.07 -13.19 12.17
C SER A 160 2.68 -13.70 13.55
N SER A 161 2.75 -12.82 14.55
CA SER A 161 2.41 -13.14 15.94
C SER A 161 0.90 -13.09 16.19
N ASP A 162 0.13 -12.66 15.19
CA ASP A 162 -1.29 -12.40 15.35
C ASP A 162 -2.14 -13.63 15.03
N SER A 163 -2.72 -14.20 16.08
CA SER A 163 -3.66 -15.31 16.06
C SER A 163 -5.11 -14.87 15.81
N SER A 164 -5.36 -13.58 15.54
CA SER A 164 -6.71 -13.09 15.28
C SER A 164 -7.38 -13.82 14.09
N PRO A 165 -8.71 -14.03 14.14
CA PRO A 165 -9.44 -14.67 13.06
C PRO A 165 -9.28 -13.91 11.74
N PHE A 166 -9.27 -14.63 10.62
CA PHE A 166 -9.20 -14.04 9.28
C PHE A 166 -10.27 -12.95 9.06
N SER A 167 -11.48 -13.14 9.60
CA SER A 167 -12.56 -12.14 9.51
C SER A 167 -12.19 -10.79 10.14
N VAL A 168 -11.44 -10.78 11.25
CA VAL A 168 -11.01 -9.54 11.91
C VAL A 168 -9.97 -8.84 11.06
N LYS A 169 -9.01 -9.60 10.51
CA LYS A 169 -7.99 -9.06 9.59
C LYS A 169 -8.61 -8.48 8.32
N ALA A 170 -9.58 -9.19 7.73
CA ALA A 170 -10.30 -8.72 6.56
C ALA A 170 -11.11 -7.45 6.85
N ALA A 171 -11.78 -7.37 8.00
CA ALA A 171 -12.53 -6.19 8.41
C ALA A 171 -11.62 -4.97 8.62
N ASP A 172 -10.49 -5.14 9.31
CA ASP A 172 -9.49 -4.10 9.53
C ASP A 172 -8.87 -3.61 8.20
N PHE A 173 -8.60 -4.54 7.26
CA PHE A 173 -8.11 -4.21 5.92
C PHE A 173 -9.13 -3.40 5.09
N ILE A 174 -10.39 -3.84 5.06
CA ILE A 174 -11.47 -3.12 4.36
C ILE A 174 -11.65 -1.72 4.98
N PHE A 175 -11.64 -1.63 6.31
CA PHE A 175 -11.72 -0.36 7.01
C PHE A 175 -10.56 0.56 6.62
N THR A 176 -9.33 0.06 6.58
CA THR A 176 -8.17 0.86 6.15
C THR A 176 -8.36 1.39 4.73
N ILE A 177 -8.77 0.56 3.76
CA ILE A 177 -8.99 1.02 2.37
C ILE A 177 -10.00 2.19 2.34
N VAL A 178 -11.11 2.06 3.06
CA VAL A 178 -12.15 3.11 3.12
C VAL A 178 -11.59 4.38 3.76
N PHE A 179 -10.87 4.23 4.88
CA PHE A 179 -10.23 5.34 5.58
C PHE A 179 -9.22 6.08 4.68
N GLU A 180 -8.37 5.34 3.97
CA GLU A 180 -7.36 5.88 3.07
C GLU A 180 -7.98 6.62 1.89
N LEU A 181 -9.06 6.07 1.33
CA LEU A 181 -9.84 6.74 0.28
C LEU A 181 -10.41 8.07 0.78
N ILE A 182 -10.98 8.10 1.99
CA ILE A 182 -11.51 9.34 2.60
C ILE A 182 -10.37 10.34 2.84
N PHE A 183 -9.21 9.88 3.31
CA PHE A 183 -8.05 10.74 3.52
C PHE A 183 -7.48 11.29 2.21
N ASN A 184 -7.51 10.50 1.15
CA ASN A 184 -7.15 10.96 -0.19
C ASN A 184 -8.11 12.05 -0.69
N ILE A 185 -9.42 11.85 -0.51
CA ILE A 185 -10.45 12.85 -0.80
C ILE A 185 -10.23 14.13 0.03
N GLN A 186 -9.95 14.00 1.33
CA GLN A 186 -9.58 15.14 2.20
C GLN A 186 -8.38 15.91 1.61
N THR A 187 -7.38 15.20 1.09
CA THR A 187 -6.20 15.80 0.46
C THR A 187 -6.55 16.55 -0.82
N VAL A 188 -7.47 16.04 -1.64
CA VAL A 188 -7.98 16.75 -2.82
C VAL A 188 -8.74 18.01 -2.40
N PHE A 189 -9.55 17.96 -1.34
CA PHE A 189 -10.28 19.12 -0.83
C PHE A 189 -9.38 20.26 -0.36
N LEU A 190 -8.15 19.99 0.10
CA LEU A 190 -7.18 21.03 0.46
C LEU A 190 -6.84 21.97 -0.70
N LYS A 191 -6.99 21.54 -1.97
CA LYS A 191 -6.79 22.40 -3.15
C LYS A 191 -7.78 23.58 -3.20
N TYR A 192 -8.97 23.39 -2.63
CA TYR A 192 -10.05 24.38 -2.63
C TYR A 192 -10.12 25.15 -1.30
N PHE A 193 -9.21 24.89 -0.37
CA PHE A 193 -9.21 25.55 0.92
C PHE A 193 -8.78 27.03 0.77
N PRO A 194 -9.46 27.99 1.42
CA PRO A 194 -9.21 29.44 1.25
C PRO A 194 -7.95 29.91 2.01
N CYS A 195 -6.84 29.21 1.85
CA CYS A 195 -5.53 29.62 2.33
C CYS A 195 -4.62 30.06 1.16
N PRO A 196 -3.56 30.82 1.42
CA PRO A 196 -2.55 31.14 0.42
C PRO A 196 -2.04 29.88 -0.29
N VAL A 197 -1.88 29.97 -1.62
CA VAL A 197 -1.49 28.83 -2.49
C VAL A 197 -0.27 28.08 -1.96
N VAL A 198 0.72 28.81 -1.43
CA VAL A 198 1.94 28.22 -0.85
C VAL A 198 1.63 27.31 0.34
N ILE A 199 0.72 27.73 1.22
CA ILE A 199 0.31 26.95 2.41
C ILE A 199 -0.46 25.71 1.97
N ASN A 200 -1.38 25.86 1.02
CA ASN A 200 -2.13 24.72 0.47
C ASN A 200 -1.19 23.66 -0.13
N ASN A 201 -0.19 24.07 -0.91
CA ASN A 201 0.79 23.14 -1.50
C ASN A 201 1.61 22.40 -0.43
N ILE A 202 2.02 23.08 0.63
CA ILE A 202 2.72 22.45 1.76
C ILE A 202 1.81 21.45 2.47
N LEU A 203 0.54 21.80 2.73
CA LEU A 203 -0.42 20.91 3.38
C LEU A 203 -0.71 19.67 2.52
N ILE A 204 -0.93 19.85 1.21
CA ILE A 204 -1.13 18.75 0.26
C ILE A 204 0.10 17.83 0.24
N PHE A 205 1.30 18.40 0.23
CA PHE A 205 2.54 17.63 0.29
C PHE A 205 2.68 16.84 1.60
N ILE A 206 2.37 17.45 2.75
CA ILE A 206 2.39 16.78 4.06
C ILE A 206 1.39 15.61 4.07
N HIS A 207 0.14 15.85 3.65
CA HIS A 207 -0.89 14.83 3.57
C HIS A 207 -0.47 13.67 2.66
N SER A 208 0.02 13.98 1.46
CA SER A 208 0.45 12.98 0.48
C SER A 208 1.64 12.17 1.00
N SER A 209 2.59 12.81 1.68
CA SER A 209 3.75 12.14 2.28
C SER A 209 3.32 11.22 3.43
N LEU A 210 2.43 11.67 4.31
CA LEU A 210 1.94 10.86 5.42
C LEU A 210 1.14 9.64 4.92
N LEU A 211 0.31 9.83 3.89
CA LEU A 211 -0.46 8.75 3.27
C LEU A 211 0.47 7.72 2.61
N ASN A 212 1.47 8.18 1.84
CA ASN A 212 2.45 7.30 1.21
C ASN A 212 3.27 6.52 2.24
N SER A 213 3.60 7.13 3.37
CA SER A 213 4.23 6.45 4.50
C SER A 213 3.32 5.40 5.13
N LEU A 214 2.04 5.73 5.36
CA LEU A 214 1.06 4.77 5.87
C LEU A 214 0.98 3.55 4.97
N TYR A 215 0.79 3.74 3.65
CA TYR A 215 0.75 2.66 2.68
C TYR A 215 1.99 1.75 2.75
N SER A 216 3.17 2.33 2.90
CA SER A 216 4.43 1.60 2.89
C SER A 216 4.64 0.76 4.15
N PHE A 217 4.38 1.34 5.32
CA PHE A 217 4.54 0.67 6.61
C PHE A 217 3.39 -0.27 6.97
N GLU A 218 2.21 -0.05 6.38
CA GLU A 218 1.01 -0.84 6.60
C GLU A 218 1.25 -2.34 6.41
N TYR A 219 1.90 -2.75 5.32
CA TYR A 219 2.21 -4.16 5.07
C TYR A 219 2.96 -4.80 6.25
N TYR A 220 3.94 -4.09 6.79
CA TYR A 220 4.72 -4.56 7.93
C TYR A 220 3.89 -4.57 9.22
N TRP A 221 3.13 -3.50 9.49
CA TRP A 221 2.32 -3.40 10.70
C TRP A 221 1.16 -4.39 10.73
N MET A 222 0.53 -4.67 9.58
CA MET A 222 -0.46 -5.74 9.46
C MET A 222 0.15 -7.12 9.71
N ALA A 223 1.37 -7.38 9.24
CA ALA A 223 2.08 -8.62 9.55
C ALA A 223 2.37 -8.77 11.06
N LEU A 224 2.51 -7.65 11.78
CA LEU A 224 2.61 -7.60 13.24
C LEU A 224 1.26 -7.66 13.98
N GLY A 225 0.13 -7.66 13.28
CA GLY A 225 -1.21 -7.64 13.90
C GLY A 225 -1.65 -6.28 14.45
N TRP A 226 -1.13 -5.18 13.90
CA TRP A 226 -1.55 -3.85 14.32
C TRP A 226 -2.85 -3.46 13.62
N ASN A 227 -3.83 -3.03 14.41
CA ASN A 227 -5.08 -2.46 13.88
C ASN A 227 -4.86 -1.06 13.29
N THR A 228 -5.83 -0.57 12.51
CA THR A 228 -5.74 0.75 11.84
C THR A 228 -5.53 1.89 12.84
N GLN A 229 -6.20 1.87 13.99
CA GLN A 229 -6.08 2.91 15.00
C GLN A 229 -4.66 3.05 15.56
N ARG A 230 -3.97 1.93 15.85
CA ARG A 230 -2.58 1.95 16.32
C ARG A 230 -1.63 2.47 15.25
N ARG A 231 -1.85 2.08 13.98
CA ARG A 231 -1.06 2.55 12.84
C ARG A 231 -1.14 4.07 12.72
N ILE A 232 -2.37 4.62 12.73
CA ILE A 232 -2.60 6.07 12.67
C ILE A 232 -1.96 6.80 13.85
N ALA A 233 -2.20 6.34 15.09
CA ALA A 233 -1.65 6.98 16.28
C ALA A 233 -0.11 7.00 16.26
N THR A 234 0.51 5.95 15.72
CA THR A 234 1.97 5.88 15.55
C THR A 234 2.46 6.97 14.59
N ILE A 235 1.75 7.16 13.47
CA ILE A 235 2.10 8.21 12.50
C ILE A 235 1.89 9.60 13.09
N GLU A 236 0.75 9.87 13.73
CA GLU A 236 0.46 11.18 14.32
C GLU A 236 1.48 11.58 15.41
N ASN A 237 1.97 10.60 16.18
CA ASN A 237 2.94 10.83 17.25
C ASN A 237 4.38 11.07 16.77
N SER A 238 4.77 10.52 15.61
CA SER A 238 6.11 10.69 15.02
C SER A 238 6.00 11.29 13.61
N TRP A 239 5.05 12.20 13.39
CA TRP A 239 4.69 12.67 12.06
C TRP A 239 5.85 13.26 11.25
N PRO A 240 6.87 13.97 11.81
CA PRO A 240 7.96 14.52 10.99
C PRO A 240 8.77 13.43 10.30
N TYR A 241 9.01 12.32 10.99
CA TYR A 241 9.66 11.13 10.42
C TYR A 241 8.86 10.57 9.25
N PHE A 242 7.55 10.40 9.42
CA PHE A 242 6.70 9.86 8.37
C PHE A 242 6.46 10.84 7.21
N VAL A 243 6.49 12.15 7.44
CA VAL A 243 6.54 13.12 6.34
C VAL A 243 7.84 12.94 5.56
N GLY A 244 8.98 12.88 6.26
CA GLY A 244 10.28 12.67 5.61
C GLY A 244 10.36 11.36 4.83
N PHE A 245 9.84 10.26 5.39
CA PHE A 245 9.85 8.96 4.73
C PHE A 245 9.03 8.97 3.42
N GLY A 246 7.83 9.55 3.44
CA GLY A 246 6.95 9.58 2.28
C GLY A 246 7.25 10.69 1.28
N ALA A 247 8.10 11.66 1.64
CA ALA A 247 8.40 12.86 0.86
C ALA A 247 8.86 12.56 -0.57
N ILE A 248 9.81 11.65 -0.74
CA ILE A 248 10.36 11.31 -2.07
C ILE A 248 9.26 10.70 -2.95
N LEU A 249 8.47 9.77 -2.39
CA LEU A 249 7.38 9.13 -3.12
C LEU A 249 6.26 10.13 -3.44
N ALA A 250 5.92 11.01 -2.50
CA ALA A 250 4.94 12.07 -2.72
C ALA A 250 5.37 13.01 -3.85
N TYR A 251 6.59 13.53 -3.78
CA TYR A 251 7.14 14.40 -4.82
C TYR A 251 7.15 13.72 -6.20
N ALA A 252 7.65 12.49 -6.28
CA ALA A 252 7.71 11.75 -7.55
C ALA A 252 6.31 11.45 -8.11
N SER A 253 5.34 11.11 -7.26
CA SER A 253 3.97 10.79 -7.66
C SER A 253 3.09 12.02 -7.90
N THR A 254 3.60 13.23 -7.73
CA THR A 254 2.89 14.48 -8.08
C THR A 254 3.67 15.33 -9.07
N PHE A 255 4.72 14.79 -9.67
CA PHE A 255 5.62 15.54 -10.55
C PHE A 255 4.97 15.89 -11.90
N SER A 256 4.11 15.02 -12.42
CA SER A 256 3.43 15.23 -13.70
C SER A 256 2.04 15.85 -13.48
N GLU A 257 1.51 16.52 -14.50
CA GLU A 257 0.11 16.95 -14.53
C GLU A 257 -0.84 15.77 -14.77
N SER A 258 -0.36 14.70 -15.42
CA SER A 258 -1.16 13.51 -15.70
C SER A 258 -1.27 12.61 -14.46
N THR A 259 -2.51 12.44 -13.99
CA THR A 259 -2.83 11.53 -12.87
C THR A 259 -2.45 10.08 -13.21
N VAL A 260 -2.54 9.70 -14.49
CA VAL A 260 -2.15 8.38 -14.98
C VAL A 260 -0.64 8.15 -14.82
N ILE A 261 0.18 9.10 -15.31
CA ILE A 261 1.64 9.04 -15.22
C ILE A 261 2.07 9.01 -13.75
N ASN A 262 1.52 9.91 -12.94
CA ASN A 262 1.74 9.98 -11.50
C ASN A 262 1.45 8.66 -10.78
N GLY A 263 0.31 8.03 -11.10
CA GLY A 263 -0.02 6.72 -10.57
C GLY A 263 1.01 5.67 -10.98
N CYS A 264 1.47 5.67 -12.24
CA CYS A 264 2.45 4.68 -12.72
C CYS A 264 3.82 4.86 -12.07
N ILE A 265 4.25 6.11 -11.83
CA ILE A 265 5.44 6.43 -11.05
C ILE A 265 5.28 5.89 -9.63
N PHE A 266 4.14 6.16 -8.98
CA PHE A 266 3.84 5.62 -7.66
C PHE A 266 3.95 4.09 -7.64
N ALA A 267 3.24 3.39 -8.52
CA ALA A 267 3.23 1.92 -8.54
C ALA A 267 4.62 1.31 -8.81
N SER A 268 5.46 2.01 -9.58
CA SER A 268 6.84 1.60 -9.89
C SER A 268 7.79 1.80 -8.69
N LEU A 269 7.64 2.89 -7.95
CA LEU A 269 8.51 3.22 -6.81
C LEU A 269 8.05 2.56 -5.50
N PHE A 270 6.75 2.33 -5.33
CA PHE A 270 6.17 1.83 -4.10
C PHE A 270 6.79 0.51 -3.56
N PRO A 271 7.16 -0.50 -4.38
CA PRO A 271 7.85 -1.69 -3.89
C PRO A 271 9.09 -1.39 -3.04
N PHE A 272 9.87 -0.38 -3.45
CA PHE A 272 11.08 0.02 -2.73
C PHE A 272 10.74 0.62 -1.36
N PHE A 273 9.66 1.38 -1.27
CA PHE A 273 9.20 1.98 -0.03
C PHE A 273 8.58 0.93 0.92
N ILE A 274 7.89 -0.09 0.40
CA ILE A 274 7.47 -1.25 1.20
C ILE A 274 8.71 -1.90 1.83
N ILE A 275 9.72 -2.24 1.03
CA ILE A 275 10.97 -2.85 1.54
C ILE A 275 11.62 -1.93 2.59
N SER A 276 11.72 -0.63 2.32
CA SER A 276 12.21 0.35 3.32
C SER A 276 11.39 0.33 4.61
N GLY A 277 10.07 0.22 4.54
CA GLY A 277 9.22 0.11 5.73
C GLY A 277 9.55 -1.12 6.59
N TYR A 278 9.87 -2.24 5.93
CA TYR A 278 10.34 -3.46 6.59
C TYR A 278 11.77 -3.38 7.15
N LEU A 279 12.64 -2.56 6.61
CA LEU A 279 14.04 -2.47 7.07
C LEU A 279 14.24 -1.49 8.22
N ASN A 280 13.29 -0.57 8.41
CA ASN A 280 13.43 0.50 9.39
C ASN A 280 12.69 0.20 10.69
N ASN A 281 13.34 0.57 11.79
CA ASN A 281 12.64 0.91 13.02
C ASN A 281 12.39 2.41 12.95
N PHE A 282 11.13 2.83 12.92
CA PHE A 282 10.78 4.24 12.87
C PHE A 282 11.17 4.94 14.17
N THR A 283 11.37 6.26 14.12
CA THR A 283 11.74 7.04 15.30
C THR A 283 10.58 7.06 16.32
N PRO A 284 10.83 6.75 17.61
CA PRO A 284 9.79 6.81 18.63
C PRO A 284 9.28 8.23 18.85
N ALA A 285 8.06 8.34 19.38
CA ALA A 285 7.47 9.63 19.72
C ALA A 285 8.36 10.42 20.67
N ARG A 286 8.63 11.68 20.33
CA ARG A 286 9.48 12.57 21.12
C ARG A 286 8.63 13.59 21.86
N ARG A 287 9.03 13.96 23.08
CA ARG A 287 8.29 14.93 23.91
C ARG A 287 8.29 16.33 23.31
N GLU A 288 9.30 16.64 22.52
CA GLU A 288 9.51 17.93 21.89
C GLU A 288 8.57 18.18 20.71
N ILE A 289 8.00 17.11 20.10
CA ILE A 289 7.11 17.21 18.94
C ILE A 289 5.66 16.94 19.41
N PRO A 290 4.72 17.89 19.22
CA PRO A 290 3.32 17.63 19.50
C PRO A 290 2.72 16.66 18.47
N SER A 291 1.85 15.77 18.95
CA SER A 291 1.04 14.91 18.10
C SER A 291 -0.04 15.74 17.40
N ILE A 292 -0.06 15.71 16.07
CA ILE A 292 -1.02 16.46 15.27
C ILE A 292 -2.09 15.50 14.75
N PRO A 293 -3.38 15.73 15.04
CA PRO A 293 -4.48 14.84 14.68
C PRO A 293 -4.91 14.96 13.20
N ILE A 294 -3.97 14.76 12.27
CA ILE A 294 -4.18 14.98 10.83
C ILE A 294 -5.19 13.98 10.26
N PHE A 295 -5.17 12.74 10.75
CA PHE A 295 -6.01 11.66 10.24
C PHE A 295 -7.36 11.57 10.95
N LYS A 296 -7.53 12.18 12.13
CA LYS A 296 -8.74 12.03 12.95
C LYS A 296 -10.03 12.38 12.22
N PHE A 297 -10.01 13.42 11.38
CA PHE A 297 -11.18 13.81 10.60
C PHE A 297 -11.61 12.70 9.63
N SER A 298 -10.67 12.19 8.83
CA SER A 298 -10.92 11.06 7.92
C SER A 298 -11.31 9.78 8.65
N PHE A 299 -10.65 9.49 9.77
CA PHE A 299 -10.95 8.31 10.60
C PHE A 299 -12.37 8.37 11.16
N PHE A 300 -12.81 9.52 11.66
CA PHE A 300 -14.17 9.70 12.16
C PHE A 300 -15.24 9.46 11.09
N ILE A 301 -15.02 9.97 9.86
CA ILE A 301 -15.93 9.74 8.74
C ILE A 301 -15.93 8.25 8.36
N ALA A 302 -14.75 7.62 8.30
CA ALA A 302 -14.61 6.22 7.97
C ALA A 302 -15.31 5.31 8.99
N ASP A 303 -15.19 5.60 10.28
CA ASP A 303 -15.86 4.89 11.37
C ASP A 303 -17.38 5.02 11.30
N LYS A 304 -17.88 6.24 11.05
CA LYS A 304 -19.32 6.46 10.86
C LYS A 304 -19.86 5.76 9.62
N LEU A 305 -19.08 5.73 8.54
CA LEU A 305 -19.45 5.07 7.29
C LEU A 305 -19.44 3.54 7.45
N SER A 306 -18.41 2.98 8.07
CA SER A 306 -18.30 1.55 8.33
C SER A 306 -19.44 1.08 9.24
N TYR A 307 -19.75 1.81 10.32
CA TYR A 307 -20.88 1.51 11.19
C TYR A 307 -22.21 1.48 10.44
N ARG A 308 -22.44 2.41 9.51
CA ARG A 308 -23.64 2.44 8.66
C ARG A 308 -23.70 1.24 7.71
N ILE A 309 -22.59 0.91 7.05
CA ILE A 309 -22.52 -0.20 6.09
C ILE A 309 -22.74 -1.53 6.82
N PHE A 310 -22.01 -1.78 7.91
CA PHE A 310 -22.16 -3.00 8.71
C PHE A 310 -23.54 -3.08 9.38
N GLY A 311 -24.08 -1.97 9.86
CA GLY A 311 -25.44 -1.91 10.39
C GLY A 311 -26.51 -2.23 9.33
N SER A 312 -26.31 -1.76 8.09
CA SER A 312 -27.20 -2.06 6.98
C SER A 312 -27.12 -3.53 6.55
N LEU A 313 -25.90 -4.09 6.44
CA LEU A 313 -25.67 -5.50 6.14
C LEU A 313 -26.28 -6.42 7.21
N LYS A 314 -26.13 -6.05 8.48
CA LYS A 314 -26.73 -6.80 9.59
C LYS A 314 -28.25 -6.84 9.46
N ARG A 315 -28.89 -5.70 9.19
CA ARG A 315 -30.36 -5.67 8.97
C ARG A 315 -30.78 -6.54 7.79
N ALA A 316 -30.11 -6.43 6.65
CA ALA A 316 -30.42 -7.20 5.45
C ALA A 316 -30.21 -8.72 5.60
N MET A 317 -29.40 -9.17 6.57
CA MET A 317 -29.14 -10.60 6.80
C MET A 317 -30.11 -11.25 7.80
N PHE A 318 -30.79 -10.45 8.64
CA PHE A 318 -31.70 -10.93 9.69
C PHE A 318 -33.18 -10.57 9.42
N GLU A 319 -33.48 -9.98 8.26
CA GLU A 319 -34.83 -9.82 7.70
C GLU A 319 -35.08 -10.89 6.63
#